data_AF-A0A091SPZ3-F1
#
_entry.id   AF-A0A091SPZ3-F1
#
_cell.length_a   1.000
_cell.length_b   1.000
_cell.length_c   1.000
_cell.angle_alpha   90.00
_cell.angle_beta   90.00
_cell.angle_gamma   90.00
#
_symmetry.space_group_name_H-M   'P 1'
#
loop_
_entity.id
_entity.type
_entity.pdbx_description
1 polymer ?
#
loop_
_entity_poly.entity_id
_entity_poly.type
_entity_poly.pdbx_seq_one_letter_code
_entity_poly.pdbx_strand_id
1 'polypeptide(L)'
;TDVPSIFSGDQIGMLDPHQTLFGPHESGQCWNLKEDSKEINELTDQFAPFIGVFGSTKETFKNGNFPGTFFRFPLRLQPSQLSSNVYDKQKVLELFESFRADADTVLLFLKSVQDVSLHVREADGTERLIFRVTASENKALKHERPNSIKILGTAISQYCKGVPSNSITCVTYHVNIVVEDESVKDAQKTSWLVCNCVGGRGMCTELDCLADDLKFVPTIGIAMSLSTNGEEKGAVADFSGRAFCFLPLPPGEESKTGLPVHVSGFFGLTDNRRSIKWRELDQWRDPAALWNDLLVVNVVPKAYTTLILEAIKRMETEENSDFPLSTERIYRLWPDENKIRVPWKAIVVPLFKELLQHTVIYSVSNQWIKVEQVHFSEMDESLEYTQSVLNYLQNSGKQIAKVPANIASAVHLTISTAKAVKKVTPAVVRQVLRKSGHSGPAEEKLHLLEFVLSDGVYSDLIGLELLPLQNGNFIPFSSSVSEQDVVYITSEEYPR
;
A
#
# COMPACT_ATOMS: atom_id res chain seq x y z
N THR A 1 -29.80 -15.18 12.66
CA THR A 1 -30.45 -15.45 13.96
C THR A 1 -31.51 -14.39 14.19
N ASP A 2 -32.62 -14.75 14.82
CA ASP A 2 -33.61 -13.80 15.34
C ASP A 2 -33.35 -13.48 16.82
N VAL A 3 -32.65 -14.38 17.53
CA VAL A 3 -32.38 -14.26 18.98
C VAL A 3 -30.87 -14.36 19.24
N PRO A 4 -30.08 -13.32 18.93
CA PRO A 4 -28.66 -13.32 19.28
C PRO A 4 -28.49 -13.25 20.80
N SER A 5 -27.57 -14.05 21.33
CA SER A 5 -27.19 -14.03 22.74
C SER A 5 -25.75 -13.58 22.92
N ILE A 6 -25.49 -12.84 24.00
CA ILE A 6 -24.18 -12.32 24.38
C ILE A 6 -23.88 -12.78 25.80
N PHE A 7 -22.70 -13.37 26.03
CA PHE A 7 -22.19 -13.63 27.37
C PHE A 7 -20.85 -12.93 27.54
N SER A 8 -20.78 -12.00 28.50
CA SER A 8 -19.57 -11.26 28.84
C SER A 8 -19.54 -10.89 30.31
N GLY A 9 -18.43 -11.15 31.01
CA GLY A 9 -18.33 -10.86 32.43
C GLY A 9 -19.38 -11.63 33.24
N ASP A 10 -20.19 -10.92 34.00
CA ASP A 10 -21.23 -11.47 34.86
C ASP A 10 -22.64 -11.39 34.26
N GLN A 11 -22.78 -11.13 32.95
CA GLN A 11 -24.09 -10.94 32.31
C GLN A 11 -24.29 -11.81 31.07
N ILE A 12 -25.49 -12.40 30.95
CA ILE A 12 -25.99 -13.04 29.74
C ILE A 12 -27.20 -12.25 29.23
N GLY A 13 -27.09 -11.70 28.03
CA GLY A 13 -28.18 -11.01 27.35
C GLY A 13 -28.69 -11.79 26.15
N MET A 14 -30.00 -11.76 25.92
CA MET A 14 -30.64 -12.29 24.71
C MET A 14 -31.51 -11.19 24.10
N LEU A 15 -31.34 -10.91 22.81
CA LEU A 15 -32.14 -9.90 22.13
C LEU A 15 -33.30 -10.58 21.39
N ASP A 16 -34.48 -9.97 21.41
CA ASP A 16 -35.66 -10.39 20.67
C ASP A 16 -36.32 -9.18 20.00
N PRO A 17 -35.93 -8.82 18.76
CA PRO A 17 -36.53 -7.69 18.06
C PRO A 17 -38.01 -7.91 17.73
N HIS A 18 -38.52 -9.14 17.82
CA HIS A 18 -39.94 -9.43 17.63
C HIS A 18 -40.80 -9.14 18.86
N GLN A 19 -40.19 -8.92 20.04
CA GLN A 19 -40.89 -8.61 21.30
C GLN A 19 -41.96 -9.64 21.66
N THR A 20 -41.63 -10.91 21.52
CA THR A 20 -42.56 -12.05 21.71
C THR A 20 -42.11 -13.02 22.80
N LEU A 21 -40.81 -13.06 23.13
CA LEU A 21 -40.24 -14.08 24.01
C LEU A 21 -40.26 -13.69 25.49
N PHE A 22 -40.04 -12.41 25.81
CA PHE A 22 -39.80 -11.96 27.19
C PHE A 22 -40.93 -11.13 27.79
N GLY A 23 -41.89 -10.69 26.96
CA GLY A 23 -43.05 -9.92 27.38
C GLY A 23 -43.45 -8.85 26.37
N PRO A 24 -44.61 -8.21 26.55
CA PRO A 24 -45.04 -7.11 25.68
C PRO A 24 -44.04 -5.96 25.75
N HIS A 25 -43.58 -5.50 24.59
CA HIS A 25 -42.62 -4.40 24.44
C HIS A 25 -41.20 -4.65 24.97
N GLU A 26 -40.87 -5.90 25.33
CA GLU A 26 -39.51 -6.27 25.74
C GLU A 26 -38.70 -6.76 24.53
N SER A 27 -37.71 -5.97 24.09
CA SER A 27 -36.87 -6.31 22.93
C SER A 27 -35.67 -7.21 23.27
N GLY A 28 -35.64 -7.77 24.47
CA GLY A 28 -34.58 -8.62 24.98
C GLY A 28 -34.66 -8.77 26.49
N GLN A 29 -33.85 -9.67 27.04
CA GLN A 29 -33.75 -9.92 28.48
C GLN A 29 -32.28 -10.14 28.85
N CYS A 30 -31.90 -9.72 30.05
CA CYS A 30 -30.57 -9.96 30.62
C CYS A 30 -30.70 -10.70 31.95
N TRP A 31 -29.72 -11.55 32.25
CA TRP A 31 -29.55 -12.21 33.53
C TRP A 31 -28.14 -11.96 34.05
N ASN A 32 -28.04 -11.47 35.28
CA ASN A 32 -26.78 -11.40 36.01
C ASN A 32 -26.51 -12.76 36.67
N LEU A 33 -25.31 -13.30 36.47
CA LEU A 33 -24.94 -14.63 36.97
C LEU A 33 -25.02 -14.76 38.50
N LYS A 34 -24.92 -13.66 39.24
CA LYS A 34 -24.97 -13.64 40.71
C LYS A 34 -26.38 -13.36 41.20
N GLU A 35 -26.99 -12.28 40.72
CA GLU A 35 -28.30 -11.82 41.19
C GLU A 35 -29.41 -12.80 40.76
N ASP A 36 -29.35 -13.28 39.52
CA ASP A 36 -30.37 -14.17 38.94
C ASP A 36 -29.96 -15.65 39.00
N SER A 37 -28.98 -15.98 39.84
CA SER A 37 -28.43 -17.34 39.96
C SER A 37 -29.50 -18.40 40.24
N LYS A 38 -30.56 -18.06 40.98
CA LYS A 38 -31.67 -18.97 41.23
C LYS A 38 -32.45 -19.30 39.95
N GLU A 39 -32.84 -18.27 39.20
CA GLU A 39 -33.57 -18.42 37.94
C GLU A 39 -32.73 -19.15 36.89
N ILE A 40 -31.44 -18.83 36.81
CA ILE A 40 -30.49 -19.52 35.93
C ILE A 40 -30.41 -21.02 36.25
N ASN A 41 -30.44 -21.39 37.53
CA ASN A 41 -30.43 -22.79 37.95
C ASN A 41 -31.78 -23.50 37.73
N GLU A 42 -32.88 -22.77 37.65
CA GLU A 42 -34.20 -23.31 37.30
C GLU A 42 -34.32 -23.53 35.77
N LEU A 43 -33.73 -22.65 34.97
CA LEU A 43 -33.75 -22.68 33.49
C LEU A 43 -32.53 -23.41 32.91
N THR A 44 -32.25 -24.62 33.38
CA THR A 44 -31.01 -25.35 33.05
C THR A 44 -30.76 -25.51 31.55
N ASP A 45 -31.80 -25.82 30.78
CA ASP A 45 -31.67 -26.05 29.33
C ASP A 45 -31.41 -24.76 28.55
N GLN A 46 -31.93 -23.63 29.05
CA GLN A 46 -31.72 -22.31 28.46
C GLN A 46 -30.26 -21.87 28.58
N PHE A 47 -29.61 -22.20 29.70
CA PHE A 47 -28.23 -21.79 30.00
C PHE A 47 -27.17 -22.87 29.68
N ALA A 48 -27.56 -24.13 29.49
CA ALA A 48 -26.66 -25.20 29.08
C ALA A 48 -25.76 -24.87 27.87
N PRO A 49 -26.24 -24.16 26.81
CA PRO A 49 -25.41 -23.83 25.66
C PRO A 49 -24.25 -22.84 25.92
N PHE A 50 -24.21 -22.23 27.11
CA PHE A 50 -23.15 -21.32 27.52
C PHE A 50 -22.08 -22.02 28.39
N ILE A 51 -22.19 -23.33 28.59
CA ILE A 51 -21.27 -24.16 29.37
C ILE A 51 -20.58 -25.17 28.44
N GLY A 52 -19.28 -25.40 28.63
CA GLY A 52 -18.49 -26.36 27.85
C GLY A 52 -17.97 -25.80 26.52
N VAL A 53 -17.98 -24.48 26.33
CA VAL A 53 -17.47 -23.79 25.14
C VAL A 53 -16.60 -22.60 25.55
N PHE A 54 -15.55 -22.30 24.79
CA PHE A 54 -14.62 -21.17 25.03
C PHE A 54 -14.08 -21.09 26.47
N GLY A 55 -13.89 -22.25 27.13
CA GLY A 55 -13.41 -22.32 28.51
C GLY A 55 -14.46 -22.02 29.59
N SER A 56 -15.71 -21.76 29.22
CA SER A 56 -16.82 -21.62 30.17
C SER A 56 -17.18 -22.97 30.79
N THR A 57 -17.29 -23.05 32.11
CA THR A 57 -17.62 -24.27 32.85
C THR A 57 -18.73 -24.01 33.87
N LYS A 58 -19.16 -25.05 34.61
CA LYS A 58 -20.06 -24.87 35.76
C LYS A 58 -19.47 -23.95 36.84
N GLU A 59 -18.14 -23.88 36.94
CA GLU A 59 -17.47 -22.97 37.88
C GLU A 59 -17.60 -21.51 37.45
N THR A 60 -17.64 -21.22 36.15
CA THR A 60 -17.90 -19.87 35.62
C THR A 60 -19.21 -19.30 36.18
N PHE A 61 -20.26 -20.11 36.18
CA PHE A 61 -21.57 -19.74 36.71
C PHE A 61 -21.55 -19.62 38.24
N LYS A 62 -20.85 -20.51 38.96
CA LYS A 62 -20.68 -20.42 40.42
C LYS A 62 -19.90 -19.18 40.86
N ASN A 63 -18.84 -18.85 40.13
CA ASN A 63 -18.00 -17.68 40.40
C ASN A 63 -18.67 -16.37 39.95
N GLY A 64 -19.71 -16.49 39.10
CA GLY A 64 -20.49 -15.39 38.59
C GLY A 64 -19.72 -14.48 37.65
N ASN A 65 -18.77 -15.01 36.88
CA ASN A 65 -17.99 -14.22 35.93
C ASN A 65 -17.31 -15.08 34.86
N PHE A 66 -17.50 -14.72 33.59
CA PHE A 66 -16.75 -15.21 32.44
C PHE A 66 -15.70 -14.18 31.98
N PRO A 67 -14.39 -14.51 32.02
CA PRO A 67 -13.32 -13.58 31.70
C PRO A 67 -13.09 -13.43 30.18
N GLY A 68 -14.13 -13.03 29.46
CA GLY A 68 -14.10 -12.84 28.02
C GLY A 68 -15.47 -12.45 27.49
N THR A 69 -15.64 -12.53 26.18
CA THR A 69 -16.93 -12.31 25.52
C THR A 69 -17.13 -13.38 24.46
N PHE A 70 -18.29 -14.02 24.44
CA PHE A 70 -18.70 -14.80 23.28
C PHE A 70 -20.16 -14.56 22.91
N PHE A 71 -20.45 -14.76 21.64
CA PHE A 71 -21.77 -14.63 21.07
C PHE A 71 -22.30 -16.01 20.69
N ARG A 72 -23.60 -16.22 20.92
CA ARG A 72 -24.32 -17.38 20.40
C ARG A 72 -25.37 -16.89 19.43
N PHE A 73 -25.30 -17.39 18.20
CA PHE A 73 -26.28 -17.08 17.16
C PHE A 73 -26.99 -18.37 16.75
N PRO A 74 -28.14 -18.72 17.38
CA PRO A 74 -28.96 -19.83 16.92
C PRO A 74 -29.30 -19.67 15.44
N LEU A 75 -29.04 -20.71 14.64
CA LEU A 75 -29.34 -20.67 13.21
C LEU A 75 -30.85 -20.62 13.01
N ARG A 76 -31.29 -19.75 12.10
CA ARG A 76 -32.71 -19.63 11.75
C ARG A 76 -33.13 -20.90 11.02
N LEU A 77 -34.11 -21.61 11.57
CA LEU A 77 -34.66 -22.84 10.99
C LEU A 77 -35.92 -22.60 10.14
N GLN A 78 -36.63 -21.50 10.40
CA GLN A 78 -37.84 -21.12 9.67
C GLN A 78 -37.82 -19.61 9.38
N PRO A 79 -38.41 -19.14 8.27
CA PRO A 79 -38.55 -17.71 7.99
C PRO A 79 -39.19 -16.94 9.15
N SER A 80 -38.66 -15.76 9.44
CA SER A 80 -39.26 -14.81 10.39
C SER A 80 -39.68 -13.54 9.65
N GLN A 81 -40.37 -12.62 10.34
CA GLN A 81 -40.65 -11.29 9.78
C GLN A 81 -39.38 -10.48 9.53
N LEU A 82 -38.28 -10.79 10.23
CA LEU A 82 -36.99 -10.10 10.08
C LEU A 82 -36.26 -10.57 8.82
N SER A 83 -36.32 -11.86 8.49
CA SER A 83 -35.68 -12.40 7.30
C SER A 83 -36.20 -13.80 6.94
N SER A 84 -36.34 -14.05 5.64
CA SER A 84 -36.65 -15.36 5.08
C SER A 84 -35.41 -16.28 4.94
N ASN A 85 -34.20 -15.79 5.22
CA ASN A 85 -32.98 -16.56 5.03
C ASN A 85 -32.75 -17.56 6.18
N VAL A 86 -33.00 -18.84 5.89
CA VAL A 86 -32.73 -20.01 6.76
C VAL A 86 -31.28 -20.44 6.61
N TYR A 87 -30.62 -20.82 7.71
CA TYR A 87 -29.22 -21.27 7.72
C TYR A 87 -29.10 -22.75 8.10
N ASP A 88 -28.28 -23.47 7.35
CA ASP A 88 -27.88 -24.85 7.61
C ASP A 88 -26.34 -24.98 7.71
N LYS A 89 -25.84 -26.20 7.90
CA LYS A 89 -24.39 -26.48 7.97
C LYS A 89 -23.67 -25.99 6.72
N GLN A 90 -24.25 -26.20 5.54
CA GLN A 90 -23.61 -25.85 4.27
C GLN A 90 -23.45 -24.33 4.11
N LYS A 91 -24.49 -23.55 4.42
CA LYS A 91 -24.43 -22.08 4.38
C LYS A 91 -23.41 -21.49 5.36
N VAL A 92 -23.20 -22.12 6.52
CA VAL A 92 -22.16 -21.68 7.47
C VAL A 92 -20.77 -21.98 6.92
N LEU A 93 -20.57 -23.15 6.29
CA LEU A 93 -19.30 -23.47 5.64
C LEU A 93 -19.01 -22.54 4.44
N GLU A 94 -20.03 -22.13 3.69
CA GLU A 94 -19.89 -21.11 2.63
C GLU A 94 -19.48 -19.75 3.19
N LEU A 95 -19.98 -19.37 4.38
CA LEU A 95 -19.51 -18.16 5.07
C LEU A 95 -18.04 -18.27 5.49
N PHE A 96 -17.62 -19.45 5.95
CA PHE A 96 -16.20 -19.70 6.27
C PHE A 96 -15.33 -19.59 5.02
N GLU A 97 -15.78 -20.13 3.90
CA GLU A 97 -15.06 -20.04 2.63
C GLU A 97 -14.98 -18.59 2.11
N SER A 98 -16.08 -17.83 2.25
CA SER A 98 -16.08 -16.40 1.94
C SER A 98 -15.10 -15.61 2.81
N PHE A 99 -14.91 -15.99 4.08
CA PHE A 99 -13.90 -15.37 4.95
C PHE A 99 -12.48 -15.77 4.53
N ARG A 100 -12.25 -17.04 4.19
CA ARG A 100 -10.96 -17.55 3.72
C ARG A 100 -10.45 -16.83 2.49
N ALA A 101 -11.34 -16.49 1.56
CA ALA A 101 -11.00 -15.79 0.32
C ALA A 101 -10.28 -14.45 0.55
N ASP A 102 -10.45 -13.82 1.71
CA ASP A 102 -9.81 -12.55 2.09
C ASP A 102 -8.83 -12.69 3.26
N ALA A 103 -8.55 -13.90 3.71
CA ALA A 103 -7.83 -14.11 4.96
C ALA A 103 -6.37 -13.66 4.91
N ASP A 104 -5.75 -13.67 3.73
CA ASP A 104 -4.39 -13.18 3.51
C ASP A 104 -4.21 -11.67 3.80
N THR A 105 -5.33 -10.93 3.89
CA THR A 105 -5.36 -9.47 4.10
C THR A 105 -6.29 -9.04 5.23
N VAL A 106 -7.11 -9.93 5.81
CA VAL A 106 -8.13 -9.58 6.82
C VAL A 106 -7.54 -8.95 8.09
N LEU A 107 -6.36 -9.40 8.53
CA LEU A 107 -5.68 -8.88 9.73
C LEU A 107 -4.71 -7.73 9.44
N LEU A 108 -4.54 -7.36 8.16
CA LEU A 108 -3.48 -6.45 7.68
C LEU A 108 -3.50 -5.09 8.38
N PHE A 109 -4.70 -4.53 8.56
CA PHE A 109 -4.91 -3.22 9.17
C PHE A 109 -5.48 -3.31 10.59
N LEU A 110 -5.54 -4.49 11.21
CA LEU A 110 -5.98 -4.64 12.59
C LEU A 110 -4.82 -4.40 13.56
N LYS A 111 -5.11 -3.70 14.66
CA LYS A 111 -4.10 -3.27 15.64
C LYS A 111 -4.13 -4.10 16.93
N SER A 112 -5.26 -4.74 17.24
CA SER A 112 -5.45 -5.51 18.48
C SER A 112 -5.71 -6.99 18.20
N VAL A 113 -6.62 -7.31 17.26
CA VAL A 113 -6.85 -8.69 16.83
C VAL A 113 -5.66 -9.16 15.99
N GLN A 114 -5.00 -10.22 16.44
CA GLN A 114 -3.83 -10.82 15.80
C GLN A 114 -4.03 -12.28 15.40
N ASP A 115 -5.13 -12.90 15.85
CA ASP A 115 -5.44 -14.31 15.61
C ASP A 115 -6.95 -14.43 15.41
N VAL A 116 -7.34 -15.08 14.31
CA VAL A 116 -8.72 -15.47 14.06
C VAL A 116 -8.71 -16.93 13.64
N SER A 117 -9.56 -17.74 14.28
CA SER A 117 -9.69 -19.16 14.01
C SER A 117 -11.15 -19.57 13.85
N LEU A 118 -11.38 -20.48 12.90
CA LEU A 118 -12.69 -21.07 12.62
C LEU A 118 -12.68 -22.52 13.07
N HIS A 119 -13.68 -22.89 13.85
CA HIS A 119 -13.82 -24.23 14.41
C HIS A 119 -15.19 -24.82 14.07
N VAL A 120 -15.26 -26.14 14.00
CA VAL A 120 -16.52 -26.90 13.93
C VAL A 120 -16.56 -27.84 15.11
N ARG A 121 -17.68 -27.82 15.83
CA ARG A 121 -18.03 -28.83 16.84
C ARG A 121 -19.18 -29.67 16.31
N GLU A 122 -18.95 -30.97 16.16
CA GLU A 122 -19.97 -31.92 15.73
C GLU A 122 -20.89 -32.31 16.91
N ALA A 123 -22.01 -32.97 16.60
CA ALA A 123 -23.06 -33.27 17.59
C ALA A 123 -22.61 -34.25 18.70
N ASP A 124 -21.55 -35.01 18.46
CA ASP A 124 -20.92 -35.90 19.43
C ASP A 124 -19.96 -35.15 20.39
N GLY A 125 -19.75 -33.85 20.19
CA GLY A 125 -18.84 -33.01 20.96
C GLY A 125 -17.43 -32.92 20.39
N THR A 126 -17.11 -33.62 19.30
CA THR A 126 -15.81 -33.55 18.62
C THR A 126 -15.60 -32.16 18.04
N GLU A 127 -14.49 -31.52 18.39
CA GLU A 127 -14.13 -30.16 17.93
C GLU A 127 -12.89 -30.22 17.02
N ARG A 128 -12.95 -29.50 15.90
CA ARG A 128 -11.86 -29.40 14.92
C ARG A 128 -11.60 -27.97 14.48
N LEU A 129 -10.32 -27.65 14.31
CA LEU A 129 -9.86 -26.40 13.69
C LEU A 129 -9.95 -26.53 12.17
N ILE A 130 -10.68 -25.62 11.53
CA ILE A 130 -10.90 -25.58 10.07
C ILE A 130 -9.89 -24.66 9.39
N PHE A 131 -9.61 -23.55 10.07
CA PHE A 131 -8.89 -22.44 9.48
C PHE A 131 -8.34 -21.55 10.59
N ARG A 132 -7.12 -21.04 10.40
CA ARG A 132 -6.55 -20.03 11.28
C ARG A 132 -5.77 -19.02 10.45
N VAL A 133 -5.94 -17.75 10.78
CA VAL A 133 -5.13 -16.66 10.26
C VAL A 133 -4.49 -15.91 11.42
N THR A 134 -3.19 -15.66 11.32
CA THR A 134 -2.43 -14.92 12.32
C THR A 134 -1.64 -13.78 11.70
N ALA A 135 -1.58 -12.64 12.39
CA ALA A 135 -0.75 -11.51 12.04
C ALA A 135 0.50 -11.53 12.93
N SER A 136 1.61 -12.02 12.40
CA SER A 136 2.87 -12.21 13.12
C SER A 136 3.93 -11.18 12.70
N GLU A 137 4.92 -11.00 13.56
CA GLU A 137 6.04 -10.09 13.34
C GLU A 137 7.30 -10.90 12.99
N ASN A 138 8.26 -10.29 12.29
CA ASN A 138 9.57 -10.91 12.14
C ASN A 138 10.27 -10.91 13.52
N LYS A 139 10.92 -12.03 13.89
CA LYS A 139 11.65 -12.16 15.16
C LYS A 139 12.69 -11.05 15.36
N ALA A 140 13.34 -10.60 14.27
CA ALA A 140 14.29 -9.50 14.30
C ALA A 140 13.63 -8.13 14.59
N LEU A 141 12.34 -7.98 14.29
CA LEU A 141 11.57 -6.73 14.36
C LEU A 141 10.42 -6.78 15.39
N LYS A 142 10.51 -7.66 16.40
CA LYS A 142 9.47 -7.95 17.41
C LYS A 142 8.92 -6.75 18.22
N HIS A 143 9.57 -5.59 18.14
CA HIS A 143 9.15 -4.38 18.84
C HIS A 143 8.74 -3.25 17.89
N GLU A 144 8.94 -3.42 16.59
CA GLU A 144 8.60 -2.40 15.58
C GLU A 144 7.10 -2.14 15.58
N ARG A 145 6.27 -3.18 15.34
CA ARG A 145 4.81 -3.03 15.30
C ARG A 145 4.21 -2.59 16.65
N PRO A 146 4.57 -3.16 17.82
CA PRO A 146 4.02 -2.68 19.10
C PRO A 146 4.37 -1.22 19.40
N ASN A 147 5.60 -0.79 19.13
CA ASN A 147 6.01 0.61 19.33
C ASN A 147 5.28 1.54 18.36
N SER A 148 5.18 1.16 17.09
CA SER A 148 4.42 1.91 16.08
C SER A 148 2.94 2.06 16.47
N ILE A 149 2.29 1.00 16.97
CA ILE A 149 0.89 1.06 17.44
C ILE A 149 0.76 1.98 18.66
N LYS A 150 1.72 1.99 19.59
CA LYS A 150 1.71 2.89 20.75
C LYS A 150 1.82 4.36 20.34
N ILE A 151 2.70 4.68 19.38
CA ILE A 151 2.83 6.03 18.82
C ILE A 151 1.51 6.45 18.16
N LEU A 152 0.92 5.57 17.34
CA LEU A 152 -0.36 5.80 16.68
C LEU A 152 -1.49 6.06 17.69
N GLY A 153 -1.58 5.24 18.75
CA GLY A 153 -2.57 5.41 19.81
C GLY A 153 -2.42 6.74 20.56
N THR A 154 -1.18 7.21 20.75
CA THR A 154 -0.91 8.53 21.35
C THR A 154 -1.38 9.65 20.43
N ALA A 155 -1.10 9.56 19.12
CA ALA A 155 -1.57 10.54 18.14
C ALA A 155 -3.09 10.59 18.04
N ILE A 156 -3.78 9.44 18.04
CA ILE A 156 -5.25 9.36 18.09
C ILE A 156 -5.77 10.05 19.37
N SER A 157 -5.18 9.73 20.53
CA SER A 157 -5.59 10.34 21.80
C SER A 157 -5.44 11.86 21.79
N GLN A 158 -4.32 12.37 21.26
CA GLN A 158 -4.06 13.80 21.13
C GLN A 158 -5.05 14.47 20.17
N TYR A 159 -5.35 13.83 19.04
CA TYR A 159 -6.33 14.31 18.07
C TYR A 159 -7.73 14.44 18.69
N CYS A 160 -8.17 13.41 19.42
CA CYS A 160 -9.46 13.42 20.12
C CYS A 160 -9.53 14.47 21.24
N LYS A 161 -8.39 14.84 21.82
CA LYS A 161 -8.28 15.92 22.82
C LYS A 161 -8.20 17.32 22.20
N GLY A 162 -8.22 17.44 20.86
CA GLY A 162 -8.14 18.72 20.16
C GLY A 162 -6.75 19.36 20.22
N VAL A 163 -5.68 18.58 20.48
CA VAL A 163 -4.32 19.12 20.56
C VAL A 163 -3.82 19.46 19.16
N PRO A 164 -3.49 20.73 18.85
CA PRO A 164 -2.98 21.12 17.53
C PRO A 164 -1.63 20.48 17.24
N SER A 165 -1.46 19.95 16.03
CA SER A 165 -0.19 19.41 15.54
C SER A 165 0.22 20.00 14.20
N ASN A 166 -0.74 20.37 13.34
CA ASN A 166 -0.52 20.86 11.97
C ASN A 166 0.34 19.92 11.10
N SER A 167 0.52 18.67 11.52
CA SER A 167 1.34 17.67 10.85
C SER A 167 0.71 16.29 10.96
N ILE A 168 1.05 15.42 10.03
CA ILE A 168 0.62 14.03 10.06
C ILE A 168 1.57 13.21 10.93
N THR A 169 1.03 12.31 11.75
CA THR A 169 1.84 11.29 12.41
C THR A 169 1.77 10.01 11.61
N CYS A 170 2.89 9.55 11.06
CA CYS A 170 2.99 8.28 10.33
C CYS A 170 3.86 7.29 11.12
N VAL A 171 3.47 6.02 11.08
CA VAL A 171 4.25 4.90 11.61
C VAL A 171 4.29 3.79 10.60
N THR A 172 5.44 3.17 10.45
CA THR A 172 5.65 2.04 9.55
C THR A 172 6.03 0.79 10.35
N TYR A 173 5.65 -0.37 9.83
CA TYR A 173 6.08 -1.64 10.39
C TYR A 173 5.90 -2.77 9.37
N HIS A 174 6.69 -3.83 9.55
CA HIS A 174 6.54 -5.08 8.84
C HIS A 174 5.51 -5.99 9.54
N VAL A 175 4.66 -6.65 8.76
CA VAL A 175 3.74 -7.69 9.25
C VAL A 175 3.68 -8.87 8.28
N ASN A 176 3.65 -10.07 8.85
CA ASN A 176 3.38 -11.29 8.12
C ASN A 176 1.96 -11.75 8.42
N ILE A 177 1.20 -12.09 7.39
CA ILE A 177 -0.08 -12.79 7.54
C ILE A 177 0.19 -14.26 7.23
N VAL A 178 -0.08 -15.11 8.22
CA VAL A 178 0.11 -16.56 8.12
C VAL A 178 -1.25 -17.22 8.14
N VAL A 179 -1.53 -17.99 7.11
CA VAL A 179 -2.78 -18.70 6.90
C VAL A 179 -2.53 -20.21 7.01
N GLU A 180 -3.23 -20.85 7.95
CA GLU A 180 -3.22 -22.29 8.20
C GLU A 180 -4.60 -22.85 7.82
N ASP A 181 -4.63 -23.78 6.87
CA ASP A 181 -5.86 -24.43 6.41
C ASP A 181 -5.75 -25.95 6.63
N GLU A 182 -6.82 -26.59 7.12
CA GLU A 182 -6.88 -28.04 7.29
C GLU A 182 -6.60 -28.81 5.98
N SER A 183 -6.96 -28.22 4.83
CA SER A 183 -6.78 -28.82 3.50
C SER A 183 -5.37 -28.70 2.93
N VAL A 184 -4.52 -27.82 3.47
CA VAL A 184 -3.19 -27.52 2.94
C VAL A 184 -2.13 -27.84 3.99
N LYS A 185 -1.14 -28.67 3.62
CA LYS A 185 -0.10 -29.11 4.57
C LYS A 185 0.83 -27.98 5.04
N ASP A 186 1.07 -26.99 4.18
CA ASP A 186 1.99 -25.89 4.45
C ASP A 186 1.24 -24.58 4.67
N ALA A 187 1.59 -23.87 5.72
CA ALA A 187 1.02 -22.55 6.00
C ALA A 187 1.46 -21.55 4.91
N GLN A 188 0.49 -20.81 4.38
CA GLN A 188 0.77 -19.74 3.43
C GLN A 188 1.16 -18.48 4.19
N LYS A 189 2.25 -17.84 3.78
CA LYS A 189 2.76 -16.61 4.40
C LYS A 189 2.83 -15.49 3.37
N THR A 190 2.13 -14.40 3.64
CA THR A 190 2.29 -13.13 2.91
C THR A 190 2.95 -12.10 3.81
N SER A 191 3.80 -11.26 3.23
CA SER A 191 4.59 -10.27 3.96
C SER A 191 4.27 -8.88 3.44
N TRP A 192 4.14 -7.92 4.35
CA TRP A 192 3.63 -6.59 4.03
C TRP A 192 4.41 -5.51 4.79
N LEU A 193 4.73 -4.43 4.08
CA LEU A 193 5.12 -3.18 4.71
C LEU A 193 3.87 -2.32 4.85
N VAL A 194 3.54 -1.93 6.08
CA VAL A 194 2.33 -1.17 6.39
C VAL A 194 2.73 0.19 6.94
N CYS A 195 2.15 1.25 6.38
CA CYS A 195 2.19 2.60 6.92
C CYS A 195 0.81 2.95 7.48
N ASN A 196 0.68 3.20 8.79
CA ASN A 196 -0.52 3.80 9.36
C ASN A 196 -0.24 5.24 9.73
N CYS A 197 -1.25 6.09 9.63
CA CYS A 197 -1.12 7.48 10.00
C CYS A 197 -2.40 8.06 10.60
N VAL A 198 -2.24 9.19 11.27
CA VAL A 198 -3.30 10.03 11.82
C VAL A 198 -3.04 11.46 11.34
N GLY A 199 -4.01 12.06 10.65
CA GLY A 199 -3.99 13.49 10.33
C GLY A 199 -4.00 14.32 11.62
N GLY A 200 -3.11 15.31 11.74
CA GLY A 200 -3.07 16.18 12.90
C GLY A 200 -4.15 17.25 12.87
N ARG A 201 -4.64 17.65 14.05
CA ARG A 201 -5.51 18.82 14.19
C ARG A 201 -4.79 20.07 13.64
N GLY A 202 -5.53 20.90 12.93
CA GLY A 202 -5.09 22.13 12.28
C GLY A 202 -4.52 21.95 10.87
N MET A 203 -4.46 20.70 10.35
CA MET A 203 -4.07 20.47 8.95
C MET A 203 -5.15 20.87 7.96
N CYS A 204 -6.43 20.62 8.28
CA CYS A 204 -7.58 20.99 7.47
C CYS A 204 -8.75 21.27 8.42
N THR A 205 -9.19 22.52 8.44
CA THR A 205 -10.25 23.00 9.32
C THR A 205 -11.57 22.26 9.10
N GLU A 206 -11.91 21.99 7.85
CA GLU A 206 -13.13 21.26 7.47
C GLU A 206 -13.08 19.80 7.94
N LEU A 207 -11.91 19.16 7.83
CA LEU A 207 -11.71 17.79 8.32
C LEU A 207 -11.86 17.72 9.83
N ASP A 208 -11.35 18.73 10.56
CA ASP A 208 -11.47 18.81 12.01
C ASP A 208 -12.91 19.04 12.47
N CYS A 209 -13.66 19.91 11.79
CA CYS A 209 -15.09 20.10 12.06
C CYS A 209 -15.89 18.79 11.85
N LEU A 210 -15.65 18.11 10.73
CA LEU A 210 -16.32 16.84 10.43
C LEU A 210 -15.94 15.74 11.41
N ALA A 211 -14.68 15.68 11.85
CA ALA A 211 -14.25 14.75 12.88
C ALA A 211 -15.05 14.93 14.18
N ASP A 212 -15.28 16.18 14.59
CA ASP A 212 -16.06 16.50 15.78
C ASP A 212 -17.54 16.17 15.63
N ASP A 213 -18.13 16.45 14.46
CA ASP A 213 -19.56 16.19 14.19
C ASP A 213 -19.85 14.69 14.06
N LEU A 214 -19.01 13.96 13.31
CA LEU A 214 -19.19 12.53 13.03
C LEU A 214 -18.56 11.61 14.08
N LYS A 215 -17.81 12.16 15.03
CA LYS A 215 -16.97 11.41 15.98
C LYS A 215 -15.95 10.49 15.29
N PHE A 216 -15.43 10.96 14.16
CA PHE A 216 -14.42 10.25 13.38
C PHE A 216 -13.01 10.70 13.75
N VAL A 217 -12.02 9.91 13.34
CA VAL A 217 -10.59 10.24 13.48
C VAL A 217 -9.92 10.04 12.13
N PRO A 218 -9.09 10.99 11.65
CA PRO A 218 -8.56 10.97 10.28
C PRO A 218 -7.40 9.99 10.15
N THR A 219 -7.73 8.71 10.22
CA THR A 219 -6.76 7.61 10.17
C THR A 219 -6.75 6.98 8.79
N ILE A 220 -5.54 6.75 8.27
CA ILE A 220 -5.30 6.03 7.02
C ILE A 220 -4.25 4.95 7.27
N GLY A 221 -4.41 3.81 6.62
CA GLY A 221 -3.42 2.75 6.51
C GLY A 221 -3.13 2.48 5.04
N ILE A 222 -1.88 2.29 4.66
CA ILE A 222 -1.48 1.86 3.32
C ILE A 222 -0.53 0.69 3.46
N ALA A 223 -0.72 -0.34 2.64
CA ALA A 223 0.11 -1.54 2.69
C ALA A 223 0.59 -1.93 1.28
N MET A 224 1.89 -2.19 1.17
CA MET A 224 2.50 -2.81 -0.01
C MET A 224 2.90 -4.25 0.29
N SER A 225 2.73 -5.13 -0.69
CA SER A 225 3.18 -6.51 -0.59
C SER A 225 4.70 -6.60 -0.76
N LEU A 226 5.33 -7.36 0.14
CA LEU A 226 6.74 -7.74 0.13
C LEU A 226 6.97 -9.18 -0.35
N SER A 227 5.93 -10.01 -0.44
CA SER A 227 6.06 -11.40 -0.87
C SER A 227 6.55 -11.47 -2.32
N THR A 228 7.63 -12.22 -2.55
CA THR A 228 8.04 -12.65 -3.89
C THR A 228 7.07 -13.74 -4.32
N ASN A 229 6.07 -13.41 -5.14
CA ASN A 229 5.37 -14.48 -5.84
C ASN A 229 6.42 -15.17 -6.72
N GLY A 230 6.78 -16.40 -6.35
CA GLY A 230 7.70 -17.23 -7.12
C GLY A 230 7.21 -17.36 -8.56
N GLU A 231 8.15 -17.33 -9.49
CA GLU A 231 7.97 -17.61 -10.92
C GLU A 231 6.75 -16.93 -11.57
N GLU A 232 7.02 -15.81 -12.23
CA GLU A 232 6.15 -15.15 -13.20
C GLU A 232 5.82 -16.09 -14.38
N LYS A 233 4.95 -17.07 -14.15
CA LYS A 233 4.27 -17.87 -15.17
C LYS A 233 2.77 -17.79 -14.93
N GLY A 234 2.13 -16.88 -15.68
CA GLY A 234 0.68 -16.85 -15.86
C GLY A 234 0.00 -15.61 -15.28
N ALA A 235 -0.56 -14.79 -16.18
CA ALA A 235 -1.67 -13.85 -15.99
C ALA A 235 -1.84 -13.13 -14.63
N VAL A 236 -0.78 -12.60 -14.02
CA VAL A 236 -0.91 -11.57 -12.96
C VAL A 236 0.16 -10.49 -13.14
N ALA A 237 -0.03 -9.68 -14.18
CA ALA A 237 0.54 -8.32 -14.28
C ALA A 237 -0.34 -7.26 -13.57
N ASP A 238 -1.38 -7.69 -12.84
CA ASP A 238 -2.48 -6.83 -12.38
C ASP A 238 -2.74 -6.93 -10.87
N PHE A 239 -1.71 -6.69 -10.03
CA PHE A 239 -1.99 -6.38 -8.63
C PHE A 239 -2.81 -5.08 -8.58
N SER A 240 -4.08 -5.19 -8.19
CA SER A 240 -4.98 -4.06 -7.99
C SER A 240 -5.31 -3.92 -6.52
N GLY A 241 -4.92 -2.79 -5.95
CA GLY A 241 -5.19 -2.40 -4.59
C GLY A 241 -6.68 -2.43 -4.26
N ARG A 242 -6.95 -2.58 -2.97
CA ARG A 242 -8.30 -2.68 -2.42
C ARG A 242 -8.47 -1.71 -1.27
N ALA A 243 -9.70 -1.27 -1.09
CA ALA A 243 -10.12 -0.39 -0.03
C ALA A 243 -10.61 -1.19 1.18
N PHE A 244 -10.21 -0.74 2.37
CA PHE A 244 -10.52 -1.34 3.65
C PHE A 244 -11.14 -0.28 4.56
N CYS A 245 -12.08 -0.70 5.41
CA CYS A 245 -12.51 0.08 6.56
C CYS A 245 -12.23 -0.76 7.80
N PHE A 246 -10.96 -0.76 8.22
CA PHE A 246 -10.35 -1.70 9.18
C PHE A 246 -10.27 -3.14 8.66
N LEU A 247 -11.40 -3.69 8.22
CA LEU A 247 -11.52 -4.97 7.52
C LEU A 247 -11.67 -4.75 6.00
N PRO A 248 -11.37 -5.76 5.17
CA PRO A 248 -11.63 -5.69 3.74
C PRO A 248 -13.10 -5.42 3.49
N LEU A 249 -13.37 -4.46 2.59
CA LEU A 249 -14.72 -4.31 2.04
C LEU A 249 -15.03 -5.54 1.17
N PRO A 250 -16.31 -5.89 1.00
CA PRO A 250 -16.70 -7.07 0.22
C PRO A 250 -15.96 -7.18 -1.12
N PRO A 251 -15.56 -8.40 -1.52
CA PRO A 251 -14.87 -8.60 -2.78
C PRO A 251 -15.79 -8.20 -3.93
N GLY A 252 -15.32 -7.28 -4.77
CA GLY A 252 -16.08 -6.74 -5.87
C GLY A 252 -15.38 -5.54 -6.51
N GLU A 253 -15.97 -5.02 -7.57
CA GLU A 253 -15.41 -3.86 -8.27
C GLU A 253 -15.37 -2.63 -7.35
N GLU A 254 -16.38 -2.42 -6.50
CA GLU A 254 -16.48 -1.27 -5.59
C GLU A 254 -15.32 -1.16 -4.58
N SER A 255 -14.70 -2.28 -4.19
CA SER A 255 -13.56 -2.28 -3.28
C SER A 255 -12.21 -2.10 -3.99
N LYS A 256 -12.12 -2.28 -5.31
CA LYS A 256 -10.86 -2.08 -6.05
C LYS A 256 -10.55 -0.59 -6.16
N THR A 257 -9.32 -0.19 -5.83
CA THR A 257 -8.86 1.21 -5.95
C THR A 257 -8.14 1.46 -7.26
N GLY A 258 -7.53 0.43 -7.84
CA GLY A 258 -6.62 0.55 -8.98
C GLY A 258 -5.21 1.05 -8.60
N LEU A 259 -4.96 1.31 -7.32
CA LEU A 259 -3.63 1.67 -6.82
C LEU A 259 -2.78 0.40 -6.66
N PRO A 260 -1.43 0.46 -6.78
CA PRO A 260 -0.56 -0.69 -6.53
C PRO A 260 -0.34 -0.96 -5.02
N VAL A 261 -1.27 -0.56 -4.16
CA VAL A 261 -1.25 -0.73 -2.69
C VAL A 261 -2.67 -0.92 -2.14
N HIS A 262 -2.81 -1.63 -1.03
CA HIS A 262 -4.07 -1.61 -0.27
C HIS A 262 -4.18 -0.31 0.55
N VAL A 263 -5.40 0.22 0.66
CA VAL A 263 -5.69 1.44 1.42
C VAL A 263 -6.81 1.19 2.42
N SER A 264 -6.54 1.38 3.70
CA SER A 264 -7.51 1.40 4.77
C SER A 264 -7.74 2.83 5.25
N GLY A 265 -8.95 3.10 5.72
CA GLY A 265 -9.24 4.36 6.39
C GLY A 265 -10.43 4.24 7.32
N PHE A 266 -10.61 5.23 8.20
CA PHE A 266 -11.89 5.41 8.88
C PHE A 266 -12.87 6.05 7.87
N PHE A 267 -13.33 5.27 6.90
CA PHE A 267 -14.20 5.76 5.85
C PHE A 267 -15.67 5.76 6.29
N GLY A 268 -16.42 6.77 5.85
CA GLY A 268 -17.88 6.73 5.83
C GLY A 268 -18.33 5.69 4.80
N LEU A 269 -19.19 4.76 5.21
CA LEU A 269 -19.71 3.70 4.34
C LEU A 269 -21.16 3.97 3.96
N THR A 270 -21.63 3.30 2.91
CA THR A 270 -23.06 3.20 2.57
C THR A 270 -23.84 2.47 3.67
N ASP A 271 -25.18 2.57 3.67
CA ASP A 271 -26.01 2.01 4.75
C ASP A 271 -25.91 0.49 4.87
N ASN A 272 -25.73 -0.21 3.74
CA ASN A 272 -25.45 -1.65 3.72
C ASN A 272 -24.00 -2.00 4.09
N ARG A 273 -23.15 -0.97 4.31
CA ARG A 273 -21.73 -1.01 4.68
C ARG A 273 -20.86 -1.82 3.71
N ARG A 274 -21.26 -1.93 2.45
CA ARG A 274 -20.52 -2.69 1.42
C ARG A 274 -19.55 -1.83 0.61
N SER A 275 -19.71 -0.51 0.63
CA SER A 275 -18.89 0.42 -0.15
C SER A 275 -18.63 1.73 0.58
N ILE A 276 -17.55 2.40 0.16
CA ILE A 276 -17.22 3.76 0.61
C ILE A 276 -18.22 4.74 0.00
N LYS A 277 -18.70 5.67 0.81
CA LYS A 277 -19.59 6.73 0.37
C LYS A 277 -18.80 7.82 -0.36
N TRP A 278 -19.20 8.18 -1.57
CA TRP A 278 -18.55 9.23 -2.37
C TRP A 278 -19.54 10.34 -2.68
N ARG A 279 -19.05 11.56 -2.96
CA ARG A 279 -19.94 12.67 -3.33
C ARG A 279 -20.45 12.48 -4.75
N GLU A 280 -21.78 12.36 -4.87
CA GLU A 280 -22.50 12.33 -6.14
C GLU A 280 -23.25 13.67 -6.36
N LEU A 281 -23.74 13.92 -7.59
CA LEU A 281 -24.34 15.20 -7.99
C LEU A 281 -25.52 15.62 -7.10
N ASP A 282 -26.29 14.65 -6.61
CA ASP A 282 -27.46 14.82 -5.74
C ASP A 282 -27.13 14.73 -4.24
N GLN A 283 -25.97 14.18 -3.88
CA GLN A 283 -25.53 13.93 -2.49
C GLN A 283 -24.29 14.74 -2.07
N TRP A 284 -24.01 15.86 -2.74
CA TRP A 284 -22.80 16.66 -2.51
C TRP A 284 -22.65 17.21 -1.07
N ARG A 285 -23.74 17.27 -0.30
CA ARG A 285 -23.78 17.75 1.10
C ARG A 285 -23.58 16.64 2.15
N ASP A 286 -23.43 15.38 1.75
CA ASP A 286 -23.27 14.31 2.71
C ASP A 286 -21.95 14.46 3.50
N PRO A 287 -22.01 14.61 4.84
CA PRO A 287 -20.80 14.86 5.65
C PRO A 287 -19.81 13.69 5.61
N ALA A 288 -20.29 12.45 5.52
CA ALA A 288 -19.44 11.26 5.51
C ALA A 288 -18.75 11.09 4.14
N ALA A 289 -19.43 11.45 3.05
CA ALA A 289 -18.83 11.51 1.71
C ALA A 289 -17.77 12.63 1.62
N LEU A 290 -18.07 13.82 2.15
CA LEU A 290 -17.12 14.93 2.21
C LEU A 290 -15.88 14.56 3.04
N TRP A 291 -16.09 13.89 4.18
CA TRP A 291 -15.02 13.34 5.00
C TRP A 291 -14.09 12.42 4.21
N ASN A 292 -14.64 11.48 3.44
CA ASN A 292 -13.86 10.55 2.63
C ASN A 292 -13.00 11.28 1.59
N ASP A 293 -13.57 12.24 0.87
CA ASP A 293 -12.83 13.03 -0.12
C ASP A 293 -11.68 13.83 0.52
N LEU A 294 -11.93 14.43 1.70
CA LEU A 294 -10.90 15.16 2.42
C LEU A 294 -9.78 14.24 2.91
N LEU A 295 -10.08 13.02 3.36
CA LEU A 295 -9.05 12.03 3.70
C LEU A 295 -8.20 11.66 2.47
N VAL A 296 -8.84 11.38 1.34
CA VAL A 296 -8.20 10.98 0.09
C VAL A 296 -7.27 12.08 -0.44
N VAL A 297 -7.64 13.35 -0.30
CA VAL A 297 -6.83 14.48 -0.79
C VAL A 297 -5.75 14.91 0.21
N ASN A 298 -6.02 14.88 1.51
CA ASN A 298 -5.14 15.51 2.52
C ASN A 298 -4.27 14.53 3.30
N VAL A 299 -4.69 13.26 3.46
CA VAL A 299 -4.05 12.30 4.38
C VAL A 299 -3.43 11.13 3.62
N VAL A 300 -4.14 10.57 2.63
CA VAL A 300 -3.64 9.43 1.83
C VAL A 300 -2.31 9.75 1.12
N PRO A 301 -2.10 10.90 0.46
CA PRO A 301 -0.85 11.19 -0.25
C PRO A 301 0.38 11.21 0.66
N LYS A 302 0.22 11.73 1.88
CA LYS A 302 1.27 11.81 2.90
C LYS A 302 1.65 10.42 3.44
N ALA A 303 0.64 9.60 3.70
CA ALA A 303 0.83 8.22 4.13
C ALA A 303 1.54 7.40 3.05
N TYR A 304 1.15 7.60 1.79
CA TYR A 304 1.71 6.90 0.63
C TYR A 304 3.16 7.32 0.40
N THR A 305 3.44 8.63 0.47
CA THR A 305 4.82 9.15 0.41
C THR A 305 5.67 8.52 1.49
N THR A 306 5.18 8.47 2.73
CA THR A 306 5.91 7.84 3.84
C THR A 306 6.20 6.35 3.57
N LEU A 307 5.25 5.61 3.02
CA LEU A 307 5.43 4.20 2.68
C LEU A 307 6.54 4.00 1.63
N ILE A 308 6.53 4.80 0.55
CA ILE A 308 7.55 4.72 -0.51
C ILE A 308 8.93 5.10 0.03
N LEU A 309 9.03 6.17 0.81
CA LEU A 309 10.29 6.61 1.41
C LEU A 309 10.85 5.58 2.40
N GLU A 310 9.99 4.93 3.16
CA GLU A 310 10.39 3.83 4.04
C GLU A 310 10.88 2.62 3.23
N ALA A 311 10.23 2.28 2.12
CA ALA A 311 10.71 1.22 1.23
C ALA A 311 12.09 1.54 0.63
N ILE A 312 12.33 2.79 0.20
CA ILE A 312 13.64 3.26 -0.26
C ILE A 312 14.69 3.11 0.84
N LYS A 313 14.39 3.61 2.04
CA LYS A 313 15.30 3.52 3.18
C LYS A 313 15.66 2.08 3.52
N ARG A 314 14.68 1.17 3.56
CA ARG A 314 14.94 -0.26 3.83
C ARG A 314 15.80 -0.90 2.76
N MET A 315 15.59 -0.55 1.49
CA MET A 315 16.44 -1.03 0.38
C MET A 315 17.90 -0.59 0.54
N GLU A 316 18.15 0.60 1.10
CA GLU A 316 19.51 1.11 1.35
C GLU A 316 20.17 0.49 2.59
N THR A 317 19.40 0.17 3.64
CA THR A 317 19.94 -0.22 4.94
C THR A 317 19.92 -1.72 5.23
N GLU A 318 19.04 -2.49 4.57
CA GLU A 318 18.83 -3.91 4.85
C GLU A 318 19.53 -4.77 3.80
N GLU A 319 20.83 -5.07 3.99
CA GLU A 319 21.62 -5.94 3.10
C GLU A 319 21.21 -7.42 3.11
N ASN A 320 20.38 -7.84 4.08
CA ASN A 320 19.94 -9.23 4.26
C ASN A 320 18.54 -9.29 4.89
N SER A 321 17.50 -9.11 4.08
CA SER A 321 16.13 -9.42 4.50
C SER A 321 15.67 -10.72 3.82
N ASP A 322 14.72 -11.41 4.45
CA ASP A 322 13.98 -12.52 3.83
C ASP A 322 13.24 -12.09 2.53
N PHE A 323 13.24 -10.78 2.18
CA PHE A 323 12.48 -10.16 1.09
C PHE A 323 13.25 -8.99 0.44
N PRO A 324 14.05 -9.24 -0.61
CA PRO A 324 14.83 -8.18 -1.24
C PRO A 324 13.90 -7.14 -1.90
N LEU A 325 13.98 -5.89 -1.44
CA LEU A 325 13.41 -4.75 -2.14
C LEU A 325 14.30 -4.43 -3.35
N SER A 326 13.68 -4.15 -4.49
CA SER A 326 14.38 -3.70 -5.70
C SER A 326 13.85 -2.36 -6.15
N THR A 327 14.66 -1.65 -6.93
CA THR A 327 14.30 -0.36 -7.55
C THR A 327 13.06 -0.49 -8.41
N GLU A 328 12.97 -1.57 -9.20
CA GLU A 328 11.80 -1.90 -10.00
C GLU A 328 10.54 -2.04 -9.14
N ARG A 329 10.65 -2.74 -8.00
CA ARG A 329 9.51 -2.93 -7.09
C ARG A 329 9.04 -1.61 -6.49
N ILE A 330 9.96 -0.72 -6.10
CA ILE A 330 9.64 0.60 -5.58
C ILE A 330 8.99 1.47 -6.67
N TYR A 331 9.48 1.45 -7.91
CA TYR A 331 8.86 2.17 -9.02
C TYR A 331 7.49 1.61 -9.43
N ARG A 332 7.24 0.31 -9.27
CA ARG A 332 5.90 -0.29 -9.44
C ARG A 332 4.88 0.22 -8.42
N LEU A 333 5.31 0.82 -7.30
CA LEU A 333 4.40 1.45 -6.33
C LEU A 333 3.87 2.81 -6.78
N TRP A 334 4.45 3.43 -7.80
CA TRP A 334 3.98 4.73 -8.29
C TRP A 334 2.68 4.54 -9.08
N PRO A 335 1.58 5.19 -8.68
CA PRO A 335 0.29 4.96 -9.32
C PRO A 335 0.28 5.32 -10.81
N ASP A 336 -0.37 4.48 -11.62
CA ASP A 336 -0.66 4.76 -13.03
C ASP A 336 -2.07 5.34 -13.15
N GLU A 337 -2.16 6.61 -13.57
CA GLU A 337 -3.44 7.35 -13.67
C GLU A 337 -4.49 6.62 -14.51
N ASN A 338 -4.07 5.82 -15.49
CA ASN A 338 -4.97 5.07 -16.37
C ASN A 338 -5.61 3.85 -15.70
N LYS A 339 -4.99 3.33 -14.62
CA LYS A 339 -5.47 2.15 -13.88
C LYS A 339 -6.30 2.52 -12.65
N ILE A 340 -6.20 3.77 -12.18
CA ILE A 340 -6.84 4.23 -10.94
C ILE A 340 -8.31 4.57 -11.18
N ARG A 341 -9.16 4.17 -10.24
CA ARG A 341 -10.59 4.50 -10.26
C ARG A 341 -10.84 5.95 -9.91
N VAL A 342 -11.91 6.51 -10.48
CA VAL A 342 -12.27 7.94 -10.39
C VAL A 342 -12.14 8.53 -8.98
N PRO A 343 -12.72 7.94 -7.90
CA PRO A 343 -12.63 8.54 -6.56
C PRO A 343 -11.20 8.65 -6.03
N TRP A 344 -10.32 7.73 -6.46
CA TRP A 344 -8.94 7.63 -6.00
C TRP A 344 -7.97 8.46 -6.84
N LYS A 345 -8.39 8.95 -8.03
CA LYS A 345 -7.54 9.79 -8.89
C LYS A 345 -7.08 11.08 -8.22
N ALA A 346 -7.87 11.59 -7.26
CA ALA A 346 -7.54 12.78 -6.49
C ALA A 346 -6.23 12.67 -5.69
N ILE A 347 -5.70 11.45 -5.49
CA ILE A 347 -4.42 11.21 -4.80
C ILE A 347 -3.21 11.55 -5.69
N VAL A 348 -3.32 11.37 -7.00
CA VAL A 348 -2.18 11.31 -7.93
C VAL A 348 -1.35 12.60 -7.89
N VAL A 349 -1.99 13.75 -8.08
CA VAL A 349 -1.30 15.03 -8.13
C VAL A 349 -0.67 15.40 -6.78
N PRO A 350 -1.40 15.38 -5.64
CA PRO A 350 -0.80 15.62 -4.33
C PRO A 350 0.37 14.68 -3.99
N LEU A 351 0.22 13.39 -4.31
CA LEU A 351 1.22 12.36 -4.04
C LEU A 351 2.53 12.65 -4.78
N PHE A 352 2.47 12.89 -6.08
CA PHE A 352 3.68 13.21 -6.84
C PHE A 352 4.29 14.54 -6.41
N LYS A 353 3.47 15.56 -6.11
CA LYS A 353 3.98 16.83 -5.58
C LYS A 353 4.78 16.65 -4.29
N GLU A 354 4.39 15.71 -3.44
CA GLU A 354 5.09 15.40 -2.20
C GLU A 354 6.33 14.54 -2.45
N LEU A 355 6.19 13.42 -3.17
CA LEU A 355 7.28 12.50 -3.51
C LEU A 355 8.46 13.20 -4.19
N LEU A 356 8.20 14.07 -5.17
CA LEU A 356 9.26 14.73 -5.95
C LEU A 356 10.09 15.75 -5.15
N GLN A 357 9.73 16.04 -3.90
CA GLN A 357 10.55 16.85 -2.98
C GLN A 357 11.70 16.04 -2.34
N HIS A 358 11.63 14.70 -2.42
CA HIS A 358 12.57 13.76 -1.81
C HIS A 358 13.50 13.11 -2.84
N THR A 359 14.47 12.33 -2.36
CA THR A 359 15.37 11.51 -3.18
C THR A 359 14.65 10.23 -3.59
N VAL A 360 13.98 10.28 -4.74
CA VAL A 360 13.07 9.21 -5.20
C VAL A 360 13.37 8.71 -6.60
N ILE A 361 14.46 9.18 -7.22
CA ILE A 361 14.95 8.68 -8.50
C ILE A 361 16.26 7.94 -8.26
N TYR A 362 16.31 6.67 -8.61
CA TYR A 362 17.50 5.84 -8.54
C TYR A 362 18.41 6.11 -9.73
N SER A 363 19.63 6.55 -9.45
CA SER A 363 20.67 6.81 -10.44
C SER A 363 21.35 5.53 -10.89
N VAL A 364 21.99 5.59 -12.06
CA VAL A 364 22.87 4.50 -12.55
C VAL A 364 24.12 4.33 -11.66
N SER A 365 24.46 5.34 -10.85
CA SER A 365 25.50 5.27 -9.81
C SER A 365 25.02 4.60 -8.51
N ASN A 366 23.88 3.91 -8.54
CA ASN A 366 23.29 3.18 -7.41
C ASN A 366 22.89 4.05 -6.20
N GLN A 367 22.43 5.28 -6.45
CA GLN A 367 22.03 6.22 -5.38
C GLN A 367 20.65 6.80 -5.64
N TRP A 368 19.88 7.03 -4.58
CA TRP A 368 18.63 7.80 -4.69
C TRP A 368 18.93 9.30 -4.70
N ILE A 369 18.42 10.00 -5.70
CA ILE A 369 18.67 11.43 -5.94
C ILE A 369 17.37 12.19 -6.21
N LYS A 370 17.43 13.52 -6.08
CA LYS A 370 16.29 14.40 -6.37
C LYS A 370 16.13 14.60 -7.88
N VAL A 371 14.90 14.76 -8.34
CA VAL A 371 14.59 14.98 -9.78
C VAL A 371 15.40 16.12 -10.40
N GLU A 372 15.62 17.22 -9.65
CA GLU A 372 16.34 18.40 -10.15
C GLU A 372 17.83 18.14 -10.46
N GLN A 373 18.40 17.07 -9.90
CA GLN A 373 19.79 16.66 -10.08
C GLN A 373 19.97 15.68 -11.25
N VAL A 374 18.91 14.98 -11.63
CA VAL A 374 18.90 13.90 -12.62
C VAL A 374 18.97 14.45 -14.04
N HIS A 375 19.76 13.80 -14.90
CA HIS A 375 19.62 13.87 -16.35
C HIS A 375 18.96 12.56 -16.80
N PHE A 376 17.72 12.64 -17.28
CA PHE A 376 16.97 11.46 -17.68
C PHE A 376 17.49 10.91 -19.01
N SER A 377 17.80 9.62 -19.04
CA SER A 377 18.18 8.92 -20.27
C SER A 377 16.94 8.27 -20.91
N GLU A 378 16.70 8.63 -22.16
CA GLU A 378 15.71 8.00 -23.05
C GLU A 378 16.43 7.23 -24.19
N MET A 379 17.74 7.00 -24.02
CA MET A 379 18.57 6.33 -25.03
C MET A 379 18.22 4.85 -25.15
N ASP A 380 18.31 4.33 -26.37
CA ASP A 380 18.11 2.91 -26.69
C ASP A 380 19.33 2.10 -26.22
N GLU A 381 19.09 1.10 -25.36
CA GLU A 381 20.14 0.24 -24.81
C GLU A 381 20.70 -0.76 -25.82
N SER A 382 20.02 -0.96 -26.95
CA SER A 382 20.52 -1.82 -28.03
C SER A 382 21.66 -1.19 -28.83
N LEU A 383 21.87 0.11 -28.71
CA LEU A 383 22.90 0.84 -29.45
C LEU A 383 24.25 0.78 -28.72
N GLU A 384 25.30 0.45 -29.47
CA GLU A 384 26.66 0.25 -28.95
C GLU A 384 27.21 1.50 -28.24
N TYR A 385 26.88 2.69 -28.74
CA TYR A 385 27.33 3.94 -28.15
C TYR A 385 26.66 4.32 -26.82
N THR A 386 25.52 3.71 -26.48
CA THR A 386 24.72 4.14 -25.32
C THR A 386 25.48 3.97 -24.01
N GLN A 387 26.11 2.82 -23.80
CA GLN A 387 26.86 2.58 -22.56
C GLN A 387 28.05 3.55 -22.43
N SER A 388 28.76 3.80 -23.53
CA SER A 388 29.88 4.75 -23.58
C SER A 388 29.46 6.17 -23.24
N VAL A 389 28.35 6.66 -23.81
CA VAL A 389 27.81 8.00 -23.53
C VAL A 389 27.43 8.14 -22.05
N LEU A 390 26.73 7.13 -21.49
CA LEU A 390 26.29 7.15 -20.09
C LEU A 390 27.48 7.10 -19.14
N ASN A 391 28.47 6.24 -19.39
CA ASN A 391 29.70 6.13 -18.61
C ASN A 391 30.50 7.44 -18.62
N TYR A 392 30.69 8.04 -19.81
CA TYR A 392 31.41 9.30 -19.95
C TYR A 392 30.75 10.43 -19.14
N LEU A 393 29.42 10.56 -19.26
CA LEU A 393 28.67 11.56 -18.52
C LEU A 393 28.76 11.35 -16.99
N GLN A 394 28.70 10.10 -16.53
CA GLN A 394 28.88 9.76 -15.11
C GLN A 394 30.28 10.12 -14.60
N ASN A 395 31.33 9.71 -15.32
CA ASN A 395 32.72 10.03 -14.99
C ASN A 395 32.97 11.55 -14.96
N SER A 396 32.20 12.30 -15.77
CA SER A 396 32.20 13.75 -15.79
C SER A 396 31.36 14.40 -14.67
N GLY A 397 30.86 13.61 -13.71
CA GLY A 397 30.11 14.06 -12.53
C GLY A 397 28.62 14.34 -12.79
N LYS A 398 28.05 13.87 -13.91
CA LYS A 398 26.60 13.99 -14.15
C LYS A 398 25.85 12.82 -13.53
N GLN A 399 24.77 13.15 -12.83
CA GLN A 399 23.85 12.15 -12.30
C GLN A 399 22.83 11.79 -13.37
N ILE A 400 22.76 10.50 -13.71
CA ILE A 400 21.93 9.98 -14.78
C ILE A 400 21.00 8.93 -14.21
N ALA A 401 19.75 8.92 -14.67
CA ALA A 401 18.80 7.87 -14.36
C ALA A 401 17.98 7.51 -15.60
N LYS A 402 17.67 6.22 -15.73
CA LYS A 402 16.61 5.74 -16.60
C LYS A 402 15.46 5.30 -15.71
N VAL A 403 14.25 5.75 -16.04
CA VAL A 403 13.06 5.48 -15.23
C VAL A 403 11.96 4.86 -16.10
N PRO A 404 11.10 4.00 -15.53
CA PRO A 404 9.95 3.47 -16.24
C PRO A 404 8.95 4.57 -16.67
N ALA A 405 8.10 4.25 -17.64
CA ALA A 405 7.17 5.22 -18.25
C ALA A 405 6.18 5.86 -17.26
N ASN A 406 5.73 5.12 -16.24
CA ASN A 406 4.86 5.66 -15.19
C ASN A 406 5.56 6.76 -14.37
N ILE A 407 6.86 6.59 -14.08
CA ILE A 407 7.67 7.59 -13.37
C ILE A 407 7.91 8.82 -14.25
N ALA A 408 8.25 8.61 -15.54
CA ALA A 408 8.41 9.70 -16.49
C ALA A 408 7.12 10.54 -16.60
N SER A 409 5.97 9.86 -16.71
CA SER A 409 4.65 10.51 -16.75
C SER A 409 4.35 11.29 -15.46
N ALA A 410 4.66 10.74 -14.29
CA ALA A 410 4.49 11.41 -13.01
C ALA A 410 5.33 12.68 -12.87
N VAL A 411 6.59 12.63 -13.34
CA VAL A 411 7.50 13.78 -13.40
C VAL A 411 6.93 14.85 -14.33
N HIS A 412 6.48 14.47 -15.53
CA HIS A 412 5.87 15.39 -16.50
C HIS A 412 4.57 16.03 -16.00
N LEU A 413 3.72 15.28 -15.29
CA LEU A 413 2.45 15.79 -14.75
C LEU A 413 2.66 16.88 -13.69
N THR A 414 3.74 16.77 -12.91
CA THR A 414 3.94 17.58 -11.70
C THR A 414 4.85 18.78 -11.93
N ILE A 415 5.84 18.65 -12.83
CA ILE A 415 6.81 19.70 -13.11
C ILE A 415 6.22 20.68 -14.13
N SER A 416 5.99 21.92 -13.69
CA SER A 416 5.55 23.04 -14.54
C SER A 416 6.46 23.20 -15.76
N THR A 417 5.87 23.60 -16.88
CA THR A 417 6.57 23.95 -18.13
C THR A 417 7.71 24.96 -17.96
N ALA A 418 7.75 25.70 -16.85
CA ALA A 418 8.83 26.64 -16.52
C ALA A 418 10.12 25.99 -15.97
N LYS A 419 10.06 24.77 -15.40
CA LYS A 419 11.24 24.00 -14.95
C LYS A 419 11.45 22.83 -15.89
N ALA A 420 12.21 23.01 -16.97
CA ALA A 420 12.48 21.91 -17.89
C ALA A 420 13.22 20.75 -17.20
N VAL A 421 12.70 19.54 -17.37
CA VAL A 421 13.38 18.30 -16.95
C VAL A 421 14.67 18.15 -17.77
N LYS A 422 15.79 17.91 -17.10
CA LYS A 422 17.08 17.72 -17.78
C LYS A 422 17.10 16.34 -18.44
N LYS A 423 17.39 16.29 -19.73
CA LYS A 423 17.52 15.06 -20.51
C LYS A 423 18.94 14.87 -21.00
N VAL A 424 19.35 13.62 -21.18
CA VAL A 424 20.57 13.29 -21.92
C VAL A 424 20.32 13.60 -23.39
N THR A 425 21.05 14.59 -23.92
CA THR A 425 20.93 15.02 -25.32
C THR A 425 22.32 15.21 -25.92
N PRO A 426 22.45 15.13 -27.26
CA PRO A 426 23.70 15.46 -27.96
C PRO A 426 24.28 16.82 -27.53
N ALA A 427 23.44 17.85 -27.40
CA ALA A 427 23.85 19.17 -26.92
C ALA A 427 24.47 19.17 -25.51
N VAL A 428 23.89 18.40 -24.58
CA VAL A 428 24.44 18.24 -23.22
C VAL A 428 25.79 17.53 -23.26
N VAL A 429 25.94 16.47 -24.06
CA VAL A 429 27.21 15.76 -24.21
C VAL A 429 28.28 16.68 -24.80
N ARG A 430 27.97 17.43 -25.85
CA ARG A 430 28.87 18.46 -26.43
C ARG A 430 29.28 19.51 -25.40
N GLN A 431 28.36 19.96 -24.55
CA GLN A 431 28.67 20.92 -23.48
C GLN A 431 29.63 20.33 -22.43
N VAL A 432 29.43 19.07 -22.05
CA VAL A 432 30.31 18.37 -21.09
C VAL A 432 31.69 18.15 -21.70
N LEU A 433 31.78 17.73 -22.96
CA LEU A 433 33.04 17.57 -23.71
C LEU A 433 33.85 18.87 -23.76
N ARG A 434 33.21 20.01 -24.00
CA ARG A 434 33.91 21.31 -23.98
C ARG A 434 34.47 21.66 -22.61
N LYS A 435 33.76 21.29 -21.54
CA LYS A 435 34.13 21.67 -20.17
C LYS A 435 35.19 20.75 -19.59
N SER A 436 35.05 19.45 -19.82
CA SER A 436 35.83 18.40 -19.15
C SER A 436 36.83 17.71 -20.07
N GLY A 437 36.72 17.89 -21.39
CA GLY A 437 37.49 17.12 -22.35
C GLY A 437 37.13 15.64 -22.35
N HIS A 438 37.91 14.84 -23.06
CA HIS A 438 37.85 13.38 -23.03
C HIS A 438 39.26 12.82 -23.00
N SER A 439 39.50 11.86 -22.10
CA SER A 439 40.81 11.21 -21.90
C SER A 439 40.73 9.69 -21.94
N GLY A 440 39.59 9.14 -22.36
CA GLY A 440 39.34 7.71 -22.45
C GLY A 440 39.84 7.08 -23.75
N PRO A 441 39.47 5.82 -24.03
CA PRO A 441 39.88 5.10 -25.24
C PRO A 441 39.28 5.69 -26.52
N ALA A 442 39.93 5.42 -27.66
CA ALA A 442 39.50 5.87 -28.99
C ALA A 442 38.09 5.39 -29.36
N GLU A 443 37.73 4.17 -28.96
CA GLU A 443 36.40 3.59 -29.16
C GLU A 443 35.31 4.43 -28.47
N GLU A 444 35.54 4.86 -27.22
CA GLU A 444 34.61 5.74 -26.51
C GLU A 444 34.48 7.10 -27.22
N LYS A 445 35.56 7.65 -27.81
CA LYS A 445 35.47 8.88 -28.62
C LYS A 445 34.61 8.69 -29.87
N LEU A 446 34.69 7.52 -30.54
CA LEU A 446 33.86 7.23 -31.71
C LEU A 446 32.38 7.10 -31.33
N HIS A 447 32.06 6.41 -30.25
CA HIS A 447 30.69 6.33 -29.72
C HIS A 447 30.14 7.70 -29.32
N LEU A 448 30.96 8.53 -28.65
CA LEU A 448 30.58 9.90 -28.31
C LEU A 448 30.35 10.73 -29.58
N LEU A 449 31.21 10.60 -30.60
CA LEU A 449 31.06 11.26 -31.88
C LEU A 449 29.74 10.87 -32.56
N GLU A 450 29.48 9.57 -32.69
CA GLU A 450 28.26 9.05 -33.29
C GLU A 450 27.01 9.62 -32.60
N PHE A 451 26.98 9.60 -31.28
CA PHE A 451 25.86 10.17 -30.53
C PHE A 451 25.73 11.69 -30.71
N VAL A 452 26.82 12.46 -30.66
CA VAL A 452 26.72 13.92 -30.81
C VAL A 452 26.39 14.39 -32.24
N LEU A 453 26.54 13.52 -33.24
CA LEU A 453 26.15 13.79 -34.62
C LEU A 453 24.65 13.51 -34.87
N SER A 454 23.99 12.74 -34.02
CA SER A 454 22.62 12.27 -34.21
C SER A 454 21.54 13.38 -34.31
N ASP A 455 21.82 14.58 -33.80
CA ASP A 455 20.90 15.73 -33.89
C ASP A 455 21.14 16.64 -35.10
N GLY A 456 22.17 16.36 -35.92
CA GLY A 456 22.48 17.13 -37.13
C GLY A 456 23.01 18.55 -36.89
N VAL A 457 23.31 18.94 -35.64
CA VAL A 457 23.79 20.29 -35.31
C VAL A 457 25.32 20.36 -35.44
N TYR A 458 25.83 20.25 -36.66
CA TYR A 458 27.26 20.14 -36.93
C TYR A 458 28.06 21.42 -36.61
N SER A 459 27.41 22.60 -36.62
CA SER A 459 28.05 23.87 -36.22
C SER A 459 28.59 23.82 -34.78
N ASP A 460 27.95 23.03 -33.93
CA ASP A 460 28.30 22.87 -32.52
C ASP A 460 29.42 21.83 -32.31
N LEU A 461 30.05 21.32 -33.37
CA LEU A 461 31.20 20.43 -33.23
C LEU A 461 32.52 21.19 -33.11
N ILE A 462 32.56 22.44 -33.58
CA ILE A 462 33.78 23.24 -33.62
C ILE A 462 34.43 23.29 -32.23
N GLY A 463 35.72 22.95 -32.20
CA GLY A 463 36.55 22.88 -30.99
C GLY A 463 36.48 21.57 -30.21
N LEU A 464 35.63 20.61 -30.59
CA LEU A 464 35.57 19.29 -29.95
C LEU A 464 36.63 18.35 -30.56
N GLU A 465 37.52 17.80 -29.72
CA GLU A 465 38.58 16.87 -30.12
C GLU A 465 38.06 15.44 -30.34
N LEU A 466 37.16 15.31 -31.31
CA LEU A 466 36.47 14.07 -31.67
C LEU A 466 36.64 13.69 -33.14
N LEU A 467 37.38 14.45 -33.96
CA LEU A 467 37.60 14.10 -35.37
C LEU A 467 38.71 13.04 -35.49
N PRO A 468 38.42 11.78 -35.90
CA PRO A 468 39.42 10.73 -36.00
C PRO A 468 40.30 10.92 -37.24
N LEU A 469 41.61 10.75 -37.07
CA LEU A 469 42.60 10.76 -38.15
C LEU A 469 43.03 9.35 -38.53
N GLN A 470 43.51 9.18 -39.76
CA GLN A 470 44.12 7.92 -40.22
C GLN A 470 45.26 7.44 -39.32
N ASN A 471 45.98 8.31 -38.59
CA ASN A 471 47.05 7.90 -37.68
C ASN A 471 46.54 7.33 -36.33
N GLY A 472 45.23 7.36 -36.07
CA GLY A 472 44.59 6.90 -34.84
C GLY A 472 44.45 7.97 -33.76
N ASN A 473 44.96 9.20 -34.01
CA ASN A 473 44.76 10.34 -33.12
C ASN A 473 43.45 11.07 -33.44
N PHE A 474 43.03 11.92 -32.51
CA PHE A 474 41.85 12.77 -32.67
C PHE A 474 42.27 14.24 -32.68
N ILE A 475 41.64 15.03 -33.53
CA ILE A 475 41.86 16.49 -33.60
C ILE A 475 40.55 17.25 -33.38
N PRO A 476 40.60 18.54 -33.02
CA PRO A 476 39.40 19.36 -32.93
C PRO A 476 38.80 19.65 -34.30
N PHE A 477 37.46 19.69 -34.39
CA PHE A 477 36.78 20.25 -35.56
C PHE A 477 37.11 21.74 -35.71
N SER A 478 37.53 22.17 -36.90
CA SER A 478 37.84 23.57 -37.24
C SER A 478 36.93 24.09 -38.35
N SER A 479 36.83 25.42 -38.45
CA SER A 479 36.10 26.11 -39.53
C SER A 479 37.00 26.60 -40.66
N SER A 480 38.32 26.37 -40.58
CA SER A 480 39.28 26.85 -41.56
C SER A 480 39.28 25.99 -42.81
N VAL A 481 39.04 26.62 -43.96
CA VAL A 481 39.12 25.98 -45.28
C VAL A 481 40.43 26.40 -45.92
N SER A 482 41.53 25.72 -45.57
CA SER A 482 42.78 25.82 -46.32
C SER A 482 43.10 24.46 -46.96
N GLU A 483 43.69 24.43 -48.16
CA GLU A 483 44.08 23.18 -48.84
C GLU A 483 45.16 22.38 -48.06
N GLN A 484 45.75 22.96 -47.02
CA GLN A 484 46.69 22.29 -46.11
C GLN A 484 45.98 21.57 -44.94
N ASP A 485 44.67 21.76 -44.77
CA ASP A 485 43.84 21.16 -43.71
C ASP A 485 43.04 19.93 -44.21
N VAL A 486 43.50 19.25 -45.27
CA VAL A 486 42.84 18.03 -45.78
C VAL A 486 42.98 16.91 -44.75
N VAL A 487 41.86 16.55 -44.12
CA VAL A 487 41.78 15.48 -43.14
C VAL A 487 41.44 14.16 -43.84
N TYR A 488 42.34 13.18 -43.76
CA TYR A 488 42.12 11.83 -44.26
C TYR A 488 41.52 10.94 -43.16
N ILE A 489 40.32 10.43 -43.43
CA ILE A 489 39.54 9.57 -42.53
C ILE A 489 39.48 8.18 -43.15
N THR A 490 39.71 7.14 -42.34
CA THR A 490 39.55 5.74 -42.76
C THR A 490 38.07 5.37 -42.84
N SER A 491 37.66 4.66 -43.88
CA SER A 491 36.31 4.11 -44.02
C SER A 491 36.39 2.61 -44.35
N GLU A 492 35.26 1.90 -44.31
CA GLU A 492 35.20 0.49 -44.76
C GLU A 492 35.58 0.34 -46.24
N GLU A 493 35.30 1.35 -47.06
CA GLU A 493 35.66 1.38 -48.49
C GLU A 493 37.14 1.71 -48.72
N TYR A 494 37.76 2.43 -47.78
CA TYR A 494 39.18 2.80 -47.81
C TYR A 494 39.84 2.46 -46.47
N PRO A 495 39.99 1.15 -46.17
CA PRO A 495 40.64 0.70 -44.96
C PRO A 495 42.15 0.99 -45.03
N ARG A 496 42.77 0.94 -43.86
CA ARG A 496 44.17 1.35 -43.64
C ARG A 496 45.18 0.49 -44.38
#